data_AF-A0A251WJ23-F1
#
_entry.id   AF-A0A251WJ23-F1
#
_cell.length_a   1.000
_cell.length_b   1.000
_cell.length_c   1.000
_cell.angle_alpha   90.00
_cell.angle_beta   90.00
_cell.angle_gamma   90.00
#
_symmetry.space_group_name_H-M   'P 1'
#
loop_
_entity.id
_entity.type
_entity.pdbx_description
1 polymer ?
#
loop_
_entity_poly.entity_id
_entity_poly.type
_entity_poly.pdbx_seq_one_letter_code
_entity_poly.pdbx_strand_id
1 'polypeptide(L)'
;MPDTNQQFLKLAADFMNELNVRYMEADLDEQIELQAQRDQAMRNYTQARLALLKRSVLCKPEDLAQMQQLKQKLAQSTSFRQILDSALSFAGFLSTRFF
;
A
#
# COMPACT_ATOMS: atom_id res chain seq x y z
N MET A 1 3.66 -21.86 -11.51
CA MET A 1 3.45 -20.40 -11.51
C MET A 1 3.80 -19.90 -10.12
N PRO A 2 4.64 -18.86 -9.97
CA PRO A 2 4.80 -18.23 -8.67
C PRO A 2 3.43 -17.74 -8.20
N ASP A 3 3.13 -17.95 -6.92
CA ASP A 3 1.85 -17.60 -6.32
C ASP A 3 1.64 -16.08 -6.44
N THR A 4 0.70 -15.66 -7.29
CA THR A 4 0.40 -14.23 -7.52
C THR A 4 -0.02 -13.54 -6.22
N ASN A 5 -0.64 -14.27 -5.28
CA ASN A 5 -0.95 -13.74 -3.96
C ASN A 5 0.33 -13.45 -3.17
N GLN A 6 1.31 -14.36 -3.21
CA GLN A 6 2.58 -14.15 -2.50
C GLN A 6 3.35 -12.95 -3.06
N GLN A 7 3.37 -12.79 -4.39
CA GLN A 7 4.00 -11.63 -5.01
C GLN A 7 3.30 -10.32 -4.63
N PHE A 8 1.96 -10.32 -4.65
CA PHE A 8 1.17 -9.17 -4.27
C PHE A 8 1.45 -8.77 -2.81
N LEU A 9 1.41 -9.75 -1.90
CA LEU A 9 1.68 -9.53 -0.48
C LEU A 9 3.06 -8.96 -0.23
N LYS A 10 4.08 -9.41 -0.98
CA LYS A 10 5.43 -8.86 -0.91
C LYS A 10 5.46 -7.40 -1.35
N LEU A 11 4.85 -7.07 -2.48
CA LEU A 11 4.81 -5.70 -2.99
C LEU A 11 4.05 -4.76 -2.04
N ALA A 12 2.93 -5.21 -1.48
CA ALA A 12 2.14 -4.46 -0.52
C ALA A 12 2.88 -4.25 0.81
N ALA A 13 3.61 -5.27 1.30
CA ALA A 13 4.46 -5.14 2.48
C ALA A 13 5.60 -4.14 2.24
N ASP A 14 6.28 -4.23 1.09
CA ASP A 14 7.34 -3.29 0.73
C ASP A 14 6.82 -1.85 0.65
N PHE A 15 5.62 -1.64 0.10
CA PHE A 15 4.98 -0.32 0.07
C PHE A 15 4.72 0.22 1.48
N MET A 16 4.15 -0.60 2.36
CA MET A 16 3.89 -0.20 3.74
C MET A 16 5.18 0.12 4.51
N ASN A 17 6.25 -0.64 4.28
CA ASN A 17 7.55 -0.38 4.88
C ASN A 17 8.12 0.96 4.42
N GLU A 18 8.12 1.23 3.10
CA GLU A 18 8.56 2.52 2.57
C GLU A 18 7.72 3.67 3.12
N LEU A 19 6.39 3.52 3.18
CA LEU A 19 5.50 4.55 3.75
C LEU A 19 5.82 4.83 5.23
N ASN A 20 6.13 3.79 6.00
CA ASN A 20 6.54 3.95 7.39
C ASN A 20 7.89 4.67 7.53
N VAL A 21 8.86 4.38 6.66
CA VAL A 21 10.15 5.10 6.62
C VAL A 21 9.90 6.58 6.34
N ARG A 22 9.11 6.90 5.30
CA ARG A 22 8.76 8.29 4.97
C ARG A 22 8.04 9.00 6.11
N TYR A 23 7.14 8.30 6.80
CA TYR A 23 6.49 8.83 8.00
C TYR A 23 7.51 9.16 9.11
N MET A 24 8.51 8.29 9.33
CA MET A 24 9.54 8.53 10.35
C MET A 24 10.48 9.69 9.99
N GLU A 25 10.69 9.94 8.71
CA GLU A 25 11.55 11.02 8.19
C GLU A 25 10.83 12.38 8.10
N ALA A 26 9.49 12.37 8.06
CA ALA A 26 8.66 13.56 7.99
C ALA A 26 8.73 14.40 9.28
N ASP A 27 8.49 15.71 9.16
CA ASP A 27 8.39 16.59 10.33
C ASP A 27 7.10 16.35 11.13
N LEU A 28 6.93 17.04 12.26
CA LEU A 28 5.80 16.79 13.16
C LEU A 28 4.43 17.08 12.52
N ASP A 29 4.32 18.17 11.74
CA ASP A 29 3.06 18.57 11.12
C ASP A 29 2.71 17.59 10.00
N GLU A 30 3.69 17.23 9.18
CA GLU A 30 3.57 16.21 8.14
C GLU A 30 3.23 14.82 8.70
N GLN A 31 3.83 14.44 9.84
CA GLN A 31 3.50 13.19 10.53
C GLN A 31 2.04 13.17 10.96
N ILE A 32 1.54 14.24 11.58
CA ILE A 32 0.14 14.34 12.00
C ILE A 32 -0.79 14.17 10.79
N GLU A 33 -0.49 14.83 9.68
CA GLU A 33 -1.29 14.72 8.46
C GLU A 33 -1.23 13.33 7.83
N LEU A 34 -0.04 12.70 7.78
CA LEU A 34 0.17 11.40 7.16
C LEU A 34 -0.36 10.24 8.02
N GLN A 35 -0.44 10.42 9.34
CA GLN A 35 -0.84 9.38 10.29
C GLN A 35 -2.18 8.75 9.90
N ALA A 36 -3.19 9.58 9.61
CA ALA A 36 -4.52 9.10 9.26
C ALA A 36 -4.50 8.20 8.02
N GLN A 37 -3.74 8.59 6.98
CA GLN A 37 -3.63 7.83 5.74
C GLN A 37 -2.80 6.56 5.90
N ARG A 38 -1.71 6.62 6.67
CA ARG A 38 -0.90 5.45 7.02
C ARG A 38 -1.71 4.41 7.78
N ASP A 39 -2.50 4.84 8.76
CA ASP A 39 -3.33 3.94 9.56
C ASP A 39 -4.46 3.32 8.72
N GLN A 40 -5.06 4.09 7.80
CA GLN A 40 -6.02 3.54 6.84
C GLN A 40 -5.37 2.53 5.89
N ALA A 41 -4.21 2.86 5.33
CA ALA A 41 -3.43 1.95 4.49
C ALA A 41 -3.10 0.63 5.22
N MET A 42 -2.69 0.72 6.49
CA MET A 42 -2.38 -0.45 7.32
C MET A 42 -3.61 -1.34 7.58
N ARG A 43 -4.76 -0.74 7.90
CA ARG A 43 -6.01 -1.48 8.09
C ARG A 43 -6.40 -2.24 6.82
N ASN A 44 -6.39 -1.54 5.69
CA ASN A 44 -6.76 -2.10 4.39
C ASN A 44 -5.78 -3.20 3.96
N TYR A 45 -4.48 -2.99 4.17
CA TYR A 45 -3.45 -4.01 3.92
C TYR A 45 -3.67 -5.28 4.75
N THR A 46 -3.95 -5.12 6.05
CA THR A 46 -4.19 -6.25 6.95
C THR A 46 -5.40 -7.07 6.51
N GLN A 47 -6.48 -6.40 6.12
CA GLN A 47 -7.70 -7.04 5.62
C GLN A 47 -7.48 -7.72 4.26
N ALA A 48 -6.84 -7.06 3.31
CA ALA A 48 -6.46 -7.66 2.03
C ALA A 48 -5.60 -8.92 2.23
N ARG A 49 -4.63 -8.86 3.16
CA ARG A 49 -3.81 -10.02 3.53
C ARG A 49 -4.65 -11.17 4.07
N LEU A 50 -5.63 -10.90 4.93
CA LEU A 50 -6.53 -11.92 5.44
C LEU A 50 -7.40 -12.53 4.32
N ALA A 51 -7.92 -11.72 3.39
CA ALA A 51 -8.73 -12.19 2.28
C ALA A 51 -7.94 -13.15 1.36
N LEU A 52 -6.68 -12.82 1.07
CA LEU A 52 -5.78 -13.64 0.27
C LEU A 52 -5.40 -14.95 0.99
N LEU A 53 -5.08 -14.89 2.29
CA LEU A 53 -4.72 -16.08 3.08
C LEU A 53 -5.88 -17.05 3.25
N LYS A 54 -7.11 -16.55 3.39
CA LYS A 54 -8.32 -17.38 3.45
C LYS A 54 -8.72 -17.99 2.09
N ARG A 55 -7.92 -17.74 1.03
CA ARG A 55 -8.20 -18.11 -0.38
C ARG A 55 -9.56 -17.62 -0.89
N SER A 56 -10.12 -16.61 -0.25
CA SER A 56 -11.40 -16.00 -0.66
C SER A 56 -11.23 -15.14 -1.91
N VAL A 57 -10.00 -14.71 -2.19
CA VAL A 57 -9.64 -13.89 -3.34
C VAL A 57 -8.33 -14.37 -3.93
N LEU A 58 -8.24 -14.39 -5.26
CA LEU A 58 -6.99 -14.61 -6.00
C LEU A 58 -6.56 -13.30 -6.65
N CYS A 59 -5.27 -12.96 -6.54
CA CYS A 59 -4.65 -11.85 -7.25
C CYS A 59 -4.48 -12.20 -8.72
N LYS A 60 -4.95 -11.31 -9.58
CA LYS A 60 -4.77 -11.34 -11.04
C LYS A 60 -3.45 -10.66 -11.42
N PRO A 61 -2.93 -10.91 -12.63
CA PRO A 61 -1.78 -10.17 -13.15
C PRO A 61 -1.98 -8.65 -13.12
N GLU A 62 -3.20 -8.16 -13.38
CA GLU A 62 -3.52 -6.73 -13.30
C GLU A 62 -3.30 -6.15 -11.89
N ASP A 63 -3.66 -6.92 -10.84
CA ASP A 63 -3.48 -6.49 -9.45
C ASP A 63 -2.00 -6.32 -9.11
N LEU A 64 -1.14 -7.19 -9.65
CA LEU A 64 0.31 -7.09 -9.50
C LEU A 64 0.87 -5.87 -10.23
N ALA A 65 0.44 -5.63 -11.47
CA ALA A 65 0.87 -4.48 -12.24
C ALA A 65 0.49 -3.17 -11.53
N GLN A 66 -0.74 -3.07 -11.04
CA GLN A 66 -1.20 -1.89 -10.31
C GLN A 66 -0.43 -1.70 -9.00
N MET A 67 -0.16 -2.76 -8.25
CA MET A 67 0.64 -2.68 -7.02
C MET A 67 2.10 -2.29 -7.30
N GLN A 68 2.70 -2.77 -8.41
CA GLN A 68 4.03 -2.33 -8.85
C GLN A 68 4.05 -0.84 -9.18
N GLN A 69 3.04 -0.33 -9.89
CA GLN A 69 2.91 1.09 -10.20
C GLN A 69 2.80 1.94 -8.94
N LEU A 70 1.98 1.52 -7.97
CA LEU A 70 1.85 2.21 -6.68
C LEU A 70 3.19 2.26 -5.93
N LYS A 71 3.92 1.14 -5.89
CA LYS A 71 5.26 1.08 -5.28
C LYS A 71 6.23 2.03 -5.97
N GLN A 72 6.25 2.07 -7.30
CA GLN A 72 7.09 3.02 -8.06
C GLN A 72 6.70 4.47 -7.79
N LYS A 73 5.40 4.78 -7.73
CA LYS A 73 4.90 6.13 -7.42
C LYS A 73 5.40 6.61 -6.06
N LEU A 74 5.31 5.76 -5.03
CA LEU A 74 5.82 6.11 -3.70
C LEU A 74 7.34 6.28 -3.72
N ALA A 75 8.08 5.38 -4.36
CA ALA A 75 9.54 5.47 -4.45
C ALA A 75 10.03 6.75 -5.16
N GLN A 76 9.28 7.21 -6.16
CA GLN A 76 9.56 8.44 -6.91
C GLN A 76 9.01 9.70 -6.24
N SER A 77 8.28 9.59 -5.13
CA SER A 77 7.71 10.73 -4.43
C SER A 77 8.82 11.52 -3.73
N THR A 78 8.96 12.79 -4.11
CA THR A 78 9.97 13.71 -3.58
C THR A 78 9.39 14.78 -2.65
N SER A 79 8.07 14.93 -2.63
CA SER A 79 7.37 15.86 -1.76
C SER A 79 6.35 15.15 -0.87
N PHE A 80 6.06 15.76 0.28
CA PHE A 80 5.06 15.27 1.21
C PHE A 80 3.69 15.00 0.57
N ARG A 81 3.19 15.93 -0.26
CA ARG A 81 1.91 15.75 -0.98
C ARG A 81 1.89 14.51 -1.86
N GLN A 82 2.99 14.20 -2.54
CA GLN A 82 3.08 13.00 -3.38
C GLN A 82 3.11 11.71 -2.55
N ILE A 83 3.73 11.75 -1.36
CA ILE A 83 3.72 10.63 -0.40
C ILE A 83 2.29 10.40 0.10
N LEU A 84 1.60 11.47 0.50
CA LEU A 84 0.21 11.43 0.94
C LEU A 84 -0.72 10.87 -0.16
N ASP A 85 -0.60 11.37 -1.38
CA ASP A 85 -1.35 10.89 -2.54
C ASP A 85 -1.07 9.41 -2.83
N SER A 86 0.17 8.95 -2.63
CA SER A 86 0.54 7.55 -2.80
C SER A 86 -0.11 6.66 -1.74
N ALA A 87 -0.10 7.09 -0.47
CA ALA A 87 -0.77 6.39 0.63
C ALA A 87 -2.29 6.27 0.38
N LEU A 88 -2.92 7.37 -0.04
CA LEU A 88 -4.33 7.41 -0.44
C LEU A 88 -4.62 6.46 -1.61
N SER A 89 -3.80 6.52 -2.66
CA SER A 89 -3.96 5.67 -3.85
C SER A 89 -3.88 4.18 -3.49
N PHE A 90 -2.94 3.82 -2.61
CA PHE A 90 -2.78 2.46 -2.12
C PHE A 90 -3.96 2.00 -1.26
N ALA A 91 -4.37 2.81 -0.27
CA ALA A 91 -5.51 2.50 0.56
C ALA A 91 -6.80 2.35 -0.27
N GLY A 92 -7.01 3.22 -1.26
CA GLY A 92 -8.14 3.17 -2.18
C GLY A 92 -8.13 1.92 -3.05
N PHE A 93 -6.98 1.58 -3.64
CA PHE A 93 -6.84 0.35 -4.44
C PHE A 93 -7.18 -0.90 -3.63
N LEU A 94 -6.64 -1.02 -2.41
CA LEU A 94 -6.96 -2.15 -1.54
C LEU A 94 -8.44 -2.19 -1.15
N SER A 95 -9.05 -1.02 -0.91
CA SER A 95 -10.49 -0.91 -0.62
C SER A 95 -11.33 -1.45 -1.78
N THR A 96 -11.09 -0.98 -3.00
CA THR A 96 -11.90 -1.38 -4.17
C THR A 96 -11.68 -2.83 -4.57
N ARG A 97 -10.47 -3.38 -4.32
CA ARG A 97 -10.12 -4.72 -4.80
C ARG A 97 -10.49 -5.85 -3.84
N PHE A 98 -10.53 -5.57 -2.54
CA PHE A 98 -10.69 -6.59 -1.49
C PHE A 98 -11.92 -6.36 -0.59
N PHE A 99 -12.75 -5.35 -0.89
CA PHE A 99 -13.99 -5.01 -0.19
C PHE A 99 -15.08 -4.67 -1.22
#